data_AF-A0A2E3VWL1-F1
#
_entry.id   AF-A0A2E3VWL1-F1
#
_cell.length_a   1.000
_cell.length_b   1.000
_cell.length_c   1.000
_cell.angle_alpha   90.00
_cell.angle_beta   90.00
_cell.angle_gamma   90.00
#
_symmetry.space_group_name_H-M   'P 1'
#
loop_
_entity.id
_entity.type
_entity.pdbx_description
1 polymer ?
#
loop_
_entity_poly.entity_id
_entity_poly.type
_entity_poly.pdbx_seq_one_letter_code
_entity_poly.pdbx_strand_id
1 'polypeptide(L)'
;MKIDLNKDVVYFMDEETLVITDLNADAKAYRVSGSLAKFSYELFQGNSTFTKLSKKFKEDEVKQLKSFLKDLESLSILRLSESAD
;
A
#
# COMPACT_ATOMS: atom_id res chain seq x y z
N MET A 1 -0.50 9.25 -9.26
CA MET A 1 -0.28 9.15 -7.79
C MET A 1 0.89 8.20 -7.50
N LYS A 2 1.86 8.65 -6.70
CA LYS A 2 2.97 7.86 -6.17
C LYS A 2 2.80 7.65 -4.66
N ILE A 3 3.40 6.59 -4.14
CA ILE A 3 3.42 6.29 -2.72
C ILE A 3 4.85 6.43 -2.24
N ASP A 4 5.03 7.26 -1.21
CA ASP A 4 6.30 7.37 -0.50
C ASP A 4 6.11 6.74 0.88
N LEU A 5 6.76 5.61 1.12
CA LEU A 5 6.75 4.97 2.43
C LEU A 5 7.65 5.74 3.40
N ASN A 6 7.25 5.78 4.67
CA ASN A 6 8.09 6.35 5.70
C ASN A 6 9.37 5.51 5.88
N LYS A 7 10.48 6.15 6.28
CA LYS A 7 11.81 5.50 6.35
C LYS A 7 11.87 4.35 7.34
N ASP A 8 11.03 4.42 8.36
CA ASP A 8 10.97 3.45 9.45
C ASP A 8 9.90 2.37 9.21
N VAL A 9 9.30 2.36 8.02
CA VAL A 9 8.31 1.35 7.62
C VAL A 9 9.00 0.23 6.84
N VAL A 10 8.81 -0.99 7.34
CA VAL A 10 9.23 -2.22 6.66
C VAL A 10 7.99 -2.93 6.14
N TYR A 11 8.06 -3.44 4.91
CA TYR A 11 6.99 -4.23 4.33
C TYR A 11 7.56 -5.46 3.61
N PHE A 12 6.85 -6.57 3.69
CA PHE A 12 7.22 -7.82 3.03
C PHE A 12 5.99 -8.68 2.75
N MET A 13 6.12 -9.58 1.78
CA MET A 13 5.12 -10.60 1.51
C MET A 13 5.42 -11.85 2.34
N ASP A 14 4.42 -12.31 3.08
CA ASP A 14 4.36 -13.60 3.76
C ASP A 14 3.28 -14.43 3.09
N GLU A 15 3.69 -15.36 2.23
CA GLU A 15 2.80 -16.10 1.32
C GLU A 15 1.91 -15.15 0.48
N GLU A 16 0.59 -15.16 0.71
CA GLU A 16 -0.38 -14.28 0.04
C GLU A 16 -0.78 -13.05 0.89
N THR A 17 -0.03 -12.78 1.95
CA THR A 17 -0.28 -11.68 2.88
C THR A 17 0.84 -10.65 2.81
N LEU A 18 0.48 -9.39 2.60
CA LEU A 18 1.36 -8.25 2.77
C LEU A 18 1.38 -7.86 4.24
N VAL A 19 2.57 -7.87 4.83
CA VAL A 19 2.84 -7.38 6.20
C VAL A 19 3.52 -6.03 6.11
N ILE A 20 3.02 -5.03 6.83
CA ILE A 20 3.57 -3.67 6.90
C ILE A 20 3.76 -3.34 8.37
N THR A 21 4.97 -2.95 8.78
CA THR A 21 5.29 -2.64 10.17
C THR A 21 6.03 -1.32 10.24
N ASP A 22 5.60 -0.45 11.15
CA ASP A 22 6.34 0.75 11.53
C ASP A 22 7.26 0.41 12.72
N LEU A 23 8.57 0.65 12.55
CA LEU A 23 9.59 0.35 13.56
C LEU A 23 9.60 1.35 14.73
N ASN A 24 8.98 2.52 14.58
CA ASN A 24 8.93 3.55 15.62
C ASN A 24 7.63 3.53 16.43
N ALA A 25 6.51 3.13 15.82
CA ALA A 25 5.19 3.18 16.44
C ALA A 25 4.77 1.83 17.03
N ASP A 26 5.06 1.60 18.32
CA ASP A 26 4.55 0.46 19.13
C ASP A 26 4.64 -0.94 18.46
N ALA A 27 5.51 -1.08 17.44
CA ALA A 27 5.65 -2.25 16.57
C ALA A 27 4.30 -2.83 16.07
N LYS A 28 3.35 -1.99 15.63
CA LYS A 28 2.09 -2.49 15.05
C LYS A 28 2.31 -3.00 13.63
N ALA A 29 2.00 -4.28 13.43
CA ALA A 29 2.01 -4.92 12.12
C ALA A 29 0.60 -4.90 11.49
N TYR A 30 0.48 -4.29 10.32
CA TYR A 30 -0.71 -4.32 9.46
C TYR A 30 -0.59 -5.47 8.49
N ARG A 31 -1.65 -6.26 8.36
CA ARG A 31 -1.70 -7.43 7.50
C ARG A 31 -2.84 -7.28 6.51
N VAL A 32 -2.54 -7.50 5.23
CA VAL A 32 -3.52 -7.49 4.15
C VAL A 32 -3.31 -8.73 3.31
N SER A 33 -4.38 -9.43 2.96
CA SER A 33 -4.31 -10.69 2.19
C SER A 33 -4.95 -10.58 0.82
N GLY A 34 -4.65 -11.54 -0.05
CA GLY A 34 -5.35 -11.72 -1.33
C GLY A 34 -4.94 -10.73 -2.42
N SER A 35 -5.90 -10.33 -3.26
CA SER A 35 -5.64 -9.42 -4.40
C SER A 35 -5.12 -8.06 -3.96
N LEU A 36 -5.59 -7.57 -2.80
CA LEU A 36 -5.17 -6.29 -2.23
C LEU A 36 -3.70 -6.31 -1.77
N ALA A 37 -3.21 -7.46 -1.31
CA ALA A 37 -1.81 -7.64 -0.89
C ALA A 37 -0.87 -7.50 -2.08
N LYS A 38 -1.13 -8.26 -3.16
CA LYS A 38 -0.34 -8.23 -4.39
C LYS A 38 -0.35 -6.83 -5.02
N PHE A 39 -1.51 -6.19 -5.06
CA PHE A 39 -1.63 -4.81 -5.57
C PHE A 39 -0.75 -3.85 -4.77
N SER A 40 -0.96 -3.80 -3.45
CA SER A 40 -0.25 -2.86 -2.58
C SER A 40 1.25 -3.07 -2.66
N TYR A 41 1.70 -4.33 -2.71
CA TYR A 41 3.11 -4.67 -2.86
C TYR A 41 3.72 -4.18 -4.17
N GLU A 42 3.07 -4.43 -5.32
CA GLU A 42 3.53 -3.94 -6.62
C GLU A 42 3.60 -2.40 -6.67
N LEU A 43 2.64 -1.74 -6.02
CA LEU A 43 2.59 -0.28 -5.92
C LEU A 43 3.72 0.26 -5.04
N PHE A 44 4.01 -0.38 -3.90
CA PHE A 44 5.07 0.02 -2.96
C PHE A 44 6.47 -0.17 -3.53
N GLN A 45 6.67 -1.20 -4.37
CA GLN A 45 7.93 -1.39 -5.08
C GLN A 45 8.18 -0.32 -6.16
N GLY A 46 7.19 0.52 -6.50
CA GLY A 46 7.30 1.51 -7.56
C GLY A 46 7.32 0.90 -8.98
N ASN A 47 7.05 -0.41 -9.10
CA ASN A 47 7.04 -1.13 -10.37
C ASN A 47 5.83 -0.78 -11.26
N SER A 48 4.80 -0.15 -10.68
CA SER A 48 3.65 0.37 -11.41
C SER A 48 3.02 1.57 -10.70
N THR A 49 2.23 2.34 -11.45
CA THR A 49 1.46 3.47 -10.91
C THR A 49 0.08 2.99 -10.47
N PHE A 50 -0.53 3.71 -9.52
CA PHE A 50 -1.90 3.43 -9.06
C PHE A 50 -2.88 3.33 -10.24
N THR A 51 -2.79 4.25 -11.20
CA THR A 51 -3.63 4.30 -12.41
C THR A 51 -3.44 3.08 -13.31
N LYS A 52 -2.22 2.56 -13.43
CA LYS A 52 -1.93 1.38 -14.24
C LYS A 52 -2.42 0.10 -13.57
N LEU A 53 -2.23 0.00 -12.26
CA LEU A 53 -2.71 -1.15 -11.49
C LEU A 53 -4.23 -1.15 -11.40
N SER A 54 -4.89 -0.01 -11.15
CA SER A 54 -6.35 0.05 -10.99
C SER A 54 -7.13 -0.44 -12.21
N LYS A 55 -6.55 -0.36 -13.42
CA LYS A 55 -7.13 -0.91 -14.66
C LYS A 55 -7.22 -2.44 -14.70
N LYS A 56 -6.45 -3.14 -13.85
CA LYS A 56 -6.40 -4.61 -13.81
C LYS A 56 -7.35 -5.24 -12.80
N PHE A 57 -8.04 -4.43 -11.98
CA PHE A 57 -8.86 -4.89 -10.86
C PHE A 57 -10.29 -4.38 -10.98
N LYS A 58 -11.22 -5.00 -10.24
CA LYS A 58 -12.61 -4.56 -10.20
C LYS A 58 -12.74 -3.23 -9.47
N GLU A 59 -13.76 -2.44 -9.81
CA GLU A 59 -13.98 -1.12 -9.21
C GLU A 59 -14.04 -1.17 -7.68
N ASP A 60 -14.69 -2.19 -7.11
CA ASP A 60 -14.79 -2.38 -5.66
C ASP A 60 -13.42 -2.65 -5.00
N GLU A 61 -12.54 -3.41 -5.66
CA GLU A 61 -11.18 -3.67 -5.16
C GLU A 61 -10.34 -2.39 -5.19
N VAL A 62 -10.51 -1.57 -6.23
CA VAL A 62 -9.84 -0.25 -6.34
C VAL A 62 -10.33 0.70 -5.25
N LYS A 63 -11.63 0.68 -4.90
CA LYS A 63 -12.18 1.46 -3.78
C LYS A 63 -11.61 1.00 -2.45
N GLN A 64 -11.57 -0.30 -2.20
CA GLN A 64 -10.98 -0.87 -0.99
C GLN A 64 -9.52 -0.49 -0.84
N LEU A 65 -8.74 -0.59 -1.92
CA LEU A 65 -7.35 -0.15 -1.92
C LEU A 65 -7.22 1.34 -1.62
N LYS A 66 -8.03 2.19 -2.24
CA LYS A 66 -7.97 3.63 -1.99
C LYS A 66 -8.27 3.95 -0.52
N SER A 67 -9.21 3.23 0.09
CA SER A 67 -9.48 3.34 1.53
C SER A 67 -8.27 2.89 2.34
N PHE A 68 -7.73 1.72 2.04
CA PHE A 68 -6.56 1.17 2.71
C PHE A 68 -5.35 2.11 2.66
N LEU A 69 -5.04 2.67 1.49
CA LEU A 69 -3.95 3.62 1.34
C LEU A 69 -4.14 4.91 2.16
N LYS A 70 -5.40 5.38 2.28
CA LYS A 70 -5.74 6.51 3.15
C LYS A 70 -5.61 6.16 4.63
N ASP A 71 -5.97 4.93 5.02
CA ASP A 71 -5.80 4.48 6.39
C ASP A 71 -4.31 4.47 6.76
N LEU A 72 -3.46 3.92 5.88
CA LEU A 72 -2.00 3.95 6.06
C LEU A 72 -1.43 5.38 6.08
N GLU A 73 -1.97 6.29 5.26
CA GLU A 73 -1.61 7.71 5.29
C GLU A 73 -1.99 8.38 6.63
N SER A 74 -3.20 8.10 7.13
CA SER A 74 -3.66 8.63 8.43
C SER A 74 -2.81 8.14 9.61
N LEU A 75 -2.20 6.96 9.44
CA LEU A 75 -1.29 6.34 10.40
C LEU A 75 0.16 6.77 10.20
N SER A 76 0.45 7.71 9.29
CA SER A 76 1.81 8.19 8.97
C SER A 76 2.77 7.09 8.47
N ILE A 77 2.23 5.98 7.97
CA ILE A 77 3.00 4.85 7.41
C ILE A 77 3.48 5.20 5.99
N LEU A 78 2.64 5.90 5.24
CA LEU A 78 2.95 6.34 3.89
C LEU A 78 2.47 7.77 3.67
N ARG A 79 2.96 8.38 2.60
CA ARG A 79 2.47 9.64 2.07
C ARG A 79 2.01 9.43 0.64
N LEU A 80 0.79 9.89 0.33
CA LEU A 80 0.30 9.91 -1.04
C LEU A 80 0.78 11.19 -1.70
N SER A 81 1.66 11.03 -2.68
CA SER A 81 2.17 12.14 -3.48
C SER A 81 1.38 12.22 -4.78
N GLU A 82 0.80 13.38 -5.06
CA GLU A 82 0.29 13.67 -6.40
C GLU A 82 1.47 13.65 -7.37
N SER A 83 1.54 12.58 -8.14
CA SER A 83 2.44 12.47 -9.28
C SER A 83 1.61 12.90 -10.46
N ALA A 84 2.10 13.92 -11.19
CA ALA A 84 1.54 14.50 -12.40
C ALA A 84 1.62 13.54 -13.61
N ASP A 85 1.31 12.26 -13.37
CA ASP A 85 0.83 11.39 -14.43
C ASP A 85 -0.50 11.95 -14.95
#